data_AF-A0A7J4P5Q3-F1
#
_entry.id   AF-A0A7J4P5Q3-F1
#
_cell.length_a   1.000
_cell.length_b   1.000
_cell.length_c   1.000
_cell.angle_alpha   90.00
_cell.angle_beta   90.00
_cell.angle_gamma   90.00
#
_symmetry.space_group_name_H-M   'P 1'
#
loop_
_entity.id
_entity.type
_entity.pdbx_description
1 polymer ?
#
loop_
_entity_poly.entity_id
_entity_poly.type
_entity_poly.pdbx_seq_one_letter_code
_entity_poly.pdbx_strand_id
1 'polypeptide(L)'
;MWPRDHYVHLDGRYVISGSPGSVHGNAFGEGGNILAGNGFLLVSDFAYKHQHIHMKLPENPNYAQIQEAIMEEGRVYHPHVRIHVAPTGMFHGGRGHGHIDMFALLLPIRKLLLLDTYYGKGAGKAAEYDSIAEAEGLKVKLPGLT
;
A
#
# COMPACT_ATOMS: atom_id res chain seq x y z
N MET A 1 4.73 -11.12 -18.59
CA MET A 1 4.18 -9.87 -18.03
C MET A 1 2.89 -10.24 -17.31
N TRP A 2 2.80 -10.01 -16.00
CA TRP A 2 1.66 -10.50 -15.21
C TRP A 2 0.56 -9.42 -15.18
N PRO A 3 -0.73 -9.74 -15.40
CA PRO A 3 -1.79 -8.74 -15.52
C PRO A 3 -1.89 -7.75 -14.35
N ARG A 4 -1.52 -8.18 -13.13
CA ARG A 4 -1.52 -7.31 -11.94
C ARG A 4 -0.41 -6.25 -11.91
N ASP A 5 0.64 -6.43 -12.69
CA ASP A 5 1.70 -5.44 -12.83
C ASP A 5 1.21 -4.28 -13.72
N HIS A 6 0.14 -4.51 -14.49
CA HIS A 6 -0.39 -3.58 -15.49
C HIS A 6 -1.80 -3.05 -15.18
N TYR A 7 -2.67 -3.81 -14.51
CA TYR A 7 -4.03 -3.40 -14.19
C TYR A 7 -4.32 -3.48 -12.68
N VAL A 8 -4.87 -2.40 -12.13
CA VAL A 8 -5.20 -2.26 -10.71
C VAL A 8 -6.70 -2.08 -10.56
N HIS A 9 -7.35 -2.83 -9.67
CA HIS A 9 -8.76 -2.60 -9.36
C HIS A 9 -8.91 -1.51 -8.29
N LEU A 10 -9.43 -0.36 -8.68
CA LEU A 10 -9.58 0.84 -7.86
C LEU A 10 -10.99 1.41 -8.04
N ASP A 11 -11.71 1.66 -6.94
CA ASP A 11 -13.06 2.26 -6.97
C ASP A 11 -14.06 1.56 -7.93
N GLY A 12 -14.02 0.22 -7.99
CA GLY A 12 -14.93 -0.57 -8.83
C GLY A 12 -14.56 -0.63 -10.32
N ARG A 13 -13.37 -0.16 -10.71
CA ARG A 13 -12.86 -0.19 -12.09
C ARG A 13 -11.42 -0.68 -12.15
N TYR A 14 -11.02 -1.25 -13.28
CA TYR A 14 -9.60 -1.54 -13.56
C TYR A 14 -8.92 -0.32 -14.20
N VAL A 15 -7.78 0.10 -13.65
CA VAL A 15 -6.95 1.21 -14.15
C VAL A 15 -5.55 0.70 -14.53
N ILE A 16 -4.86 1.39 -15.45
CA ILE A 16 -3.51 1.00 -15.87
C ILE A 16 -2.47 1.50 -14.86
N SER A 17 -1.54 0.63 -14.49
CA SER A 17 -0.41 0.93 -13.61
C SER A 17 0.47 2.03 -14.22
N GLY A 18 0.94 2.97 -13.39
CA GLY A 18 1.88 4.01 -13.84
C GLY A 18 1.41 4.82 -15.06
N SER A 19 0.17 5.32 -15.06
CA SER A 19 -0.25 6.39 -15.99
C SER A 19 -0.22 7.78 -15.32
N PRO A 20 0.96 8.37 -15.03
CA PRO A 20 1.05 9.73 -14.53
C PRO A 20 0.32 10.72 -15.45
N GLY A 21 -0.43 11.65 -14.89
CA GLY A 21 -1.16 12.67 -15.66
C GLY A 21 -2.36 12.15 -16.47
N SER A 22 -2.66 10.85 -16.44
CA SER A 22 -3.95 10.33 -16.86
C SER A 22 -4.93 10.46 -15.70
N VAL A 23 -6.13 10.99 -15.96
CA VAL A 23 -7.27 10.97 -15.02
C VAL A 23 -7.68 9.53 -14.63
N HIS A 24 -7.04 8.53 -15.23
CA HIS A 24 -7.28 7.09 -15.09
C HIS A 24 -6.04 6.30 -14.64
N GLY A 25 -4.98 6.93 -14.14
CA GLY A 25 -3.75 6.25 -13.70
C GLY A 25 -3.63 6.01 -12.20
N ASN A 26 -2.67 5.16 -11.82
CA ASN A 26 -2.24 4.94 -10.44
C ASN A 26 -0.99 5.78 -10.09
N ALA A 27 -1.04 6.54 -8.98
CA ALA A 27 0.07 7.31 -8.41
C ALA A 27 1.25 6.44 -7.92
N PHE A 28 0.98 5.19 -7.56
CA PHE A 28 1.88 4.33 -6.78
C PHE A 28 2.60 3.26 -7.62
N GLY A 29 2.68 3.47 -8.95
CA GLY A 29 3.35 2.54 -9.88
C GLY A 29 2.55 1.26 -10.12
N GLU A 30 3.14 0.11 -9.79
CA GLU A 30 2.58 -1.23 -10.02
C GLU A 30 1.37 -1.52 -9.14
N GLY A 31 0.47 -2.40 -9.61
CA GLY A 31 -0.76 -2.75 -8.89
C GLY A 31 -0.52 -3.46 -7.57
N GLY A 32 0.58 -4.22 -7.46
CA GLY A 32 0.93 -4.91 -6.22
C GLY A 32 1.25 -3.98 -5.05
N ASN A 33 1.40 -2.68 -5.28
CA ASN A 33 1.61 -1.70 -4.22
C ASN A 33 0.32 -1.27 -3.52
N ILE A 34 -0.88 -1.68 -3.95
CA ILE A 34 -2.14 -1.12 -3.42
C ILE A 34 -3.16 -2.21 -3.11
N LEU A 35 -3.88 -2.02 -2.00
CA LEU A 35 -5.14 -2.70 -1.72
C LEU A 35 -6.26 -1.67 -1.53
N ALA A 36 -7.36 -1.84 -2.27
CA ALA A 36 -8.51 -0.95 -2.21
C ALA A 36 -9.44 -1.31 -1.04
N GLY A 37 -9.67 -0.33 -0.17
CA GLY A 37 -10.61 -0.36 0.94
C GLY A 37 -11.98 0.20 0.58
N ASN A 38 -12.83 0.39 1.60
CA ASN A 38 -14.09 1.13 1.43
C ASN A 38 -13.85 2.63 1.70
N GLY A 39 -13.50 3.37 0.64
CA GLY A 39 -13.17 4.80 0.73
C GLY A 39 -11.77 5.11 1.27
N PHE A 40 -10.88 4.11 1.30
CA PHE A 40 -9.46 4.27 1.61
C PHE A 40 -8.59 3.36 0.74
N LEU A 41 -7.30 3.67 0.64
CA LEU A 41 -6.27 2.82 0.03
C LEU A 41 -5.23 2.44 1.05
N LEU A 42 -4.81 1.19 1.01
CA LEU A 42 -3.62 0.71 1.69
C LEU A 42 -2.49 0.65 0.66
N VAL A 43 -1.41 1.40 0.90
CA VAL A 43 -0.33 1.58 -0.07
C VAL A 43 0.99 1.09 0.52
N SER A 44 1.68 0.23 -0.20
CA SER A 44 3.02 -0.25 0.15
C SER A 44 3.98 0.92 0.35
N ASP A 45 4.74 0.90 1.44
CA ASP A 45 5.88 1.81 1.65
C ASP A 45 6.92 1.74 0.52
N PHE A 46 6.97 0.64 -0.24
CA PHE A 46 7.86 0.45 -1.38
C PHE A 46 7.47 1.28 -2.60
N ALA A 47 6.23 1.81 -2.63
CA ALA A 47 5.77 2.72 -3.67
C ALA A 47 6.67 3.97 -3.80
N TYR A 48 7.44 4.33 -2.76
CA TYR A 48 8.40 5.43 -2.81
C TYR A 48 9.45 5.31 -3.92
N LYS A 49 9.74 4.09 -4.39
CA LYS A 49 10.67 3.85 -5.51
C LYS A 49 10.09 4.24 -6.85
N HIS A 50 8.78 4.47 -6.93
CA HIS A 50 8.17 5.01 -8.13
C HIS A 50 8.73 6.40 -8.42
N GLN A 51 9.11 6.64 -9.68
CA GLN A 51 9.91 7.79 -10.09
C GLN A 51 9.37 9.14 -9.57
N HIS A 52 8.04 9.34 -9.64
CA HIS A 52 7.39 10.59 -9.22
C HIS A 52 7.51 10.86 -7.71
N ILE A 53 7.52 9.82 -6.89
CA ILE A 53 7.64 9.93 -5.44
C ILE A 53 9.13 10.05 -5.07
N HIS A 54 9.97 9.19 -5.67
CA HIS A 54 11.41 9.15 -5.41
C HIS A 54 12.09 10.50 -5.68
N MET A 55 11.73 11.18 -6.77
CA MET A 55 12.30 12.48 -7.14
C MET A 55 12.01 13.61 -6.14
N LYS A 56 11.04 13.44 -5.24
CA LYS A 56 10.69 14.42 -4.20
C LYS A 56 11.44 14.17 -2.88
N LEU A 57 12.15 13.06 -2.76
CA LEU A 57 12.81 12.64 -1.54
C LEU A 57 14.31 12.99 -1.57
N PRO A 58 14.93 13.23 -0.40
CA PRO A 58 16.39 13.29 -0.28
C PRO A 58 17.03 11.93 -0.61
N GLU A 59 18.35 11.90 -0.80
CA GLU A 59 19.11 10.68 -1.14
C GLU A 59 18.91 9.54 -0.12
N ASN A 60 18.81 9.87 1.17
CA ASN A 60 18.58 8.91 2.25
C ASN A 60 17.35 9.33 3.07
N PRO A 61 16.13 9.07 2.57
CA PRO A 61 14.92 9.48 3.25
C PRO A 61 14.64 8.56 4.45
N ASN A 62 14.17 9.15 5.54
CA ASN A 62 13.64 8.38 6.66
C ASN A 62 12.20 7.92 6.36
N TYR A 63 11.67 7.02 7.21
CA TYR A 63 10.35 6.42 6.98
C TYR A 63 9.21 7.46 6.98
N ALA A 64 9.25 8.45 7.86
CA ALA A 64 8.22 9.49 7.93
C ALA A 64 8.16 10.33 6.64
N GLN A 65 9.33 10.69 6.09
CA GLN A 65 9.43 11.40 4.81
C GLN A 65 8.84 10.57 3.66
N ILE A 66 9.08 9.26 3.68
CA ILE A 66 8.51 8.33 2.70
C ILE A 66 6.99 8.27 2.80
N GLN A 67 6.46 8.13 4.02
CA GLN A 67 5.02 8.11 4.24
C GLN A 67 4.38 9.40 3.74
N GLU A 68 4.97 10.56 4.08
CA GLU A 68 4.49 11.86 3.65
C GLU A 68 4.50 12.00 2.12
N ALA A 69 5.60 11.67 1.45
CA ALA A 69 5.71 11.78 0.00
C ALA A 69 4.71 10.87 -0.74
N ILE A 70 4.48 9.64 -0.24
CA ILE A 70 3.45 8.74 -0.80
C ILE A 70 2.05 9.35 -0.60
N MET A 71 1.75 9.85 0.60
CA MET A 71 0.44 10.45 0.88
C MET A 71 0.19 11.70 0.04
N GLU A 72 1.18 12.57 -0.12
CA GLU A 72 1.09 13.77 -0.97
C GLU A 72 0.81 13.41 -2.42
N GLU A 73 1.57 12.48 -2.99
CA GLU A 73 1.35 12.03 -4.36
C GLU A 73 -0.05 11.43 -4.50
N GLY A 74 -0.46 10.58 -3.56
CA GLY A 74 -1.78 9.99 -3.59
C GLY A 74 -2.92 11.00 -3.50
N ARG A 75 -2.77 12.08 -2.72
CA ARG A 75 -3.80 13.15 -2.61
C ARG A 75 -3.99 13.93 -3.90
N VAL A 76 -2.98 14.01 -4.76
CA VAL A 76 -3.09 14.63 -6.09
C VAL A 76 -4.02 13.81 -7.00
N TYR A 77 -3.93 12.49 -6.94
CA TYR A 77 -4.71 11.59 -7.81
C TYR A 77 -6.05 11.15 -7.19
N HIS A 78 -6.11 11.09 -5.85
CA HIS A 78 -7.24 10.58 -5.10
C HIS A 78 -7.61 11.53 -3.93
N PRO A 79 -8.02 12.79 -4.22
CA PRO A 79 -8.24 13.81 -3.19
C PRO A 79 -9.36 13.48 -2.19
N HIS A 80 -10.26 12.55 -2.54
CA HIS A 80 -11.39 12.14 -1.71
C HIS A 80 -11.18 10.80 -1.00
N VAL A 81 -10.04 10.14 -1.24
CA VAL A 81 -9.76 8.81 -0.70
C VAL A 81 -8.74 8.94 0.43
N ARG A 82 -8.99 8.28 1.56
CA ARG A 82 -8.00 8.22 2.64
C ARG A 82 -6.86 7.31 2.22
N ILE A 83 -5.62 7.70 2.47
CA ILE A 83 -4.45 6.92 2.08
C ILE A 83 -3.68 6.53 3.34
N HIS A 84 -3.43 5.23 3.47
CA HIS A 84 -2.66 4.65 4.56
C HIS A 84 -1.41 4.00 3.98
N VAL A 85 -0.24 4.44 4.43
CA VAL A 85 1.03 3.80 4.03
C VAL A 85 1.31 2.63 4.96
N ALA A 86 1.48 1.47 4.35
CA ALA A 86 1.58 0.19 5.03
C ALA A 86 2.98 -0.39 4.85
N PRO A 87 3.64 -0.77 5.95
CA PRO A 87 5.01 -1.27 5.87
C PRO A 87 5.07 -2.63 5.20
N THR A 88 6.09 -2.80 4.36
CA THR A 88 6.40 -4.11 3.74
C THR A 88 7.37 -4.95 4.57
N GLY A 89 7.97 -4.34 5.59
CA GLY A 89 9.06 -4.92 6.38
C GLY A 89 10.44 -4.65 5.81
N MET A 90 10.57 -4.20 4.55
CA MET A 90 11.87 -3.83 3.94
C MET A 90 12.53 -2.67 4.68
N PHE A 91 11.74 -1.67 5.12
CA PHE A 91 12.24 -0.52 5.88
C PHE A 91 12.59 -0.82 7.34
N HIS A 92 12.01 -1.88 7.91
CA HIS A 92 12.27 -2.28 9.30
C HIS A 92 13.36 -3.38 9.40
N GLY A 93 14.24 -3.48 8.39
CA GLY A 93 15.32 -4.47 8.36
C GLY A 93 14.85 -5.92 8.16
N GLY A 94 13.59 -6.11 7.74
CA GLY A 94 13.02 -7.40 7.40
C GLY A 94 13.41 -7.87 6.00
N ARG A 95 13.03 -9.12 5.68
CA ARG A 95 13.11 -9.68 4.31
C ARG A 95 11.74 -9.63 3.63
N GLY A 96 11.06 -8.49 3.77
CA GLY A 96 9.73 -8.29 3.25
C GLY A 96 9.65 -8.33 1.73
N HIS A 97 8.46 -8.09 1.19
CA HIS A 97 8.23 -7.98 -0.24
C HIS A 97 7.80 -6.55 -0.60
N GLY A 98 8.33 -6.00 -1.68
CA GLY A 98 7.95 -4.65 -2.13
C GLY A 98 6.46 -4.49 -2.44
N HIS A 99 5.78 -5.57 -2.84
CA HIS A 99 4.34 -5.55 -3.07
C HIS A 99 3.58 -6.03 -1.83
N ILE A 100 2.58 -5.25 -1.43
CA ILE A 100 1.71 -5.54 -0.30
C ILE A 100 0.70 -6.64 -0.63
N ASP A 101 0.31 -6.77 -1.90
CA ASP A 101 -0.61 -7.82 -2.38
C ASP A 101 -0.09 -9.25 -2.17
N MET A 102 1.23 -9.40 -2.00
CA MET A 102 1.87 -10.71 -1.80
C MET A 102 1.67 -11.28 -0.40
N PHE A 103 1.33 -10.45 0.57
CA PHE A 103 1.23 -10.86 1.96
C PHE A 103 0.05 -10.25 2.70
N ALA A 104 -0.65 -9.28 2.14
CA ALA A 104 -1.84 -8.71 2.74
C ALA A 104 -3.06 -8.94 1.85
N LEU A 105 -4.19 -9.29 2.48
CA LEU A 105 -5.49 -9.34 1.82
C LEU A 105 -6.49 -8.49 2.60
N LEU A 106 -7.01 -7.46 1.93
CA LEU A 106 -8.03 -6.59 2.47
C LEU A 106 -9.42 -7.04 1.98
N LEU A 107 -10.34 -7.27 2.91
CA LEU A 107 -11.73 -7.64 2.66
C LEU A 107 -12.66 -6.59 3.28
N PRO A 108 -12.93 -5.48 2.58
CA PRO A 108 -13.59 -4.31 3.17
C PRO A 108 -15.02 -4.59 3.66
N ILE A 109 -15.79 -5.37 2.90
CA ILE A 109 -17.18 -5.76 3.25
C ILE A 109 -17.20 -6.55 4.57
N ARG A 110 -16.17 -7.35 4.83
CA ARG A 110 -16.03 -8.15 6.05
C ARG A 110 -15.28 -7.40 7.16
N LYS A 111 -14.84 -6.17 6.90
CA LYS A 111 -13.97 -5.38 7.80
C LYS A 111 -12.78 -6.19 8.29
N LEU A 112 -12.09 -6.87 7.37
CA LEU A 112 -11.02 -7.81 7.68
C LEU A 112 -9.76 -7.45 6.89
N LEU A 113 -8.62 -7.47 7.59
CA LEU A 113 -7.30 -7.38 7.01
C LEU A 113 -6.50 -8.63 7.41
N LEU A 114 -6.17 -9.47 6.43
CA LEU A 114 -5.32 -10.63 6.64
C LEU A 114 -3.87 -10.26 6.34
N LEU A 115 -2.94 -10.64 7.20
CA LEU A 115 -1.51 -10.42 7.00
C LEU A 115 -0.73 -11.73 7.15
N ASP A 116 -0.22 -12.25 6.05
CA ASP A 116 0.72 -13.36 6.03
C ASP A 116 2.10 -12.89 6.52
N THR A 117 2.44 -13.27 7.75
CA THR A 117 3.72 -12.90 8.37
C THR A 117 4.90 -13.72 7.89
N TYR A 118 4.67 -14.79 7.12
CA TYR A 118 5.73 -15.57 6.49
C TYR A 118 6.28 -14.83 5.26
N TYR A 119 5.40 -14.40 4.35
CA TYR A 119 5.79 -13.59 3.18
C TYR A 119 6.04 -12.12 3.54
N GLY A 120 5.24 -11.55 4.44
CA GLY A 120 5.38 -10.19 4.97
C GLY A 120 6.34 -10.12 6.16
N LYS A 121 7.48 -10.81 6.13
CA LYS A 121 8.36 -10.91 7.30
C LYS A 121 8.92 -9.52 7.69
N GLY A 122 8.46 -9.02 8.84
CA GLY A 122 8.79 -7.68 9.34
C GLY A 122 7.70 -6.63 9.04
N ALA A 123 6.74 -6.93 8.17
CA ALA A 123 5.54 -6.12 7.96
C ALA A 123 4.56 -6.23 9.15
N GLY A 124 4.36 -7.43 9.69
CA GLY A 124 3.43 -7.68 10.80
C GLY A 124 3.96 -7.32 12.21
N LYS A 125 5.13 -6.70 12.33
CA LYS A 125 5.67 -6.17 13.60
C LYS A 125 5.37 -4.68 13.80
N ALA A 126 4.81 -4.05 12.77
CA ALA A 126 4.57 -2.62 12.73
C ALA A 126 3.24 -2.31 13.41
N ALA A 127 3.29 -1.49 14.45
CA ALA A 127 2.10 -0.89 15.08
C ALA A 127 1.24 -0.09 14.07
N GLU A 128 1.78 0.21 12.89
CA GLU A 128 1.05 0.84 11.79
C GLU A 128 -0.17 0.01 11.34
N TYR A 129 -0.06 -1.32 11.18
CA TYR A 129 -1.20 -2.11 10.70
C TYR A 129 -2.36 -2.12 11.71
N ASP A 130 -2.05 -2.15 13.00
CA ASP A 130 -3.05 -2.05 14.07
C ASP A 130 -3.70 -0.66 14.06
N SER A 131 -2.90 0.41 13.89
CA SER A 131 -3.39 1.79 13.83
C SER A 131 -4.30 2.02 12.60
N ILE A 132 -3.93 1.46 11.45
CA ILE A 132 -4.73 1.52 10.22
C ILE A 132 -6.04 0.74 10.41
N ALA A 133 -5.96 -0.44 11.04
CA ALA A 133 -7.13 -1.24 11.30
C ALA A 133 -8.09 -0.55 12.27
N GLU A 134 -7.59 0.11 13.31
CA GLU A 134 -8.39 0.93 14.21
C GLU A 134 -9.07 2.08 13.45
N ALA A 135 -8.30 2.86 12.67
CA ALA A 135 -8.81 4.00 11.92
C ALA A 135 -9.94 3.63 10.93
N GLU A 136 -9.84 2.46 10.29
CA GLU A 136 -10.80 2.00 9.27
C GLU A 136 -11.79 0.96 9.81
N GLY A 137 -11.77 0.68 11.13
CA GLY A 137 -12.66 -0.28 11.79
C GLY A 137 -12.51 -1.72 11.29
N LEU A 138 -11.29 -2.13 10.96
CA LEU A 138 -10.93 -3.46 10.48
C LEU A 138 -10.51 -4.38 11.64
N LYS A 139 -10.64 -5.69 11.43
CA LYS A 139 -10.05 -6.73 12.27
C LYS A 139 -8.80 -7.25 11.58
N VAL A 140 -7.65 -7.19 12.25
CA VAL A 140 -6.42 -7.81 11.77
C VAL A 140 -6.43 -9.31 12.09
N LYS A 141 -6.04 -10.15 11.14
CA LYS A 141 -5.85 -11.59 11.33
C LYS A 141 -4.52 -12.04 10.74
N LEU A 142 -3.78 -12.82 11.50
CA LEU A 142 -2.53 -13.45 11.08
C LEU A 142 -2.83 -14.93 10.75
N PRO A 143 -2.49 -15.44 9.56
CA PRO A 143 -2.60 -16.87 9.25
C PRO A 143 -1.75 -17.70 10.22
N GLY A 144 -2.32 -18.77 10.79
CA GLY A 144 -1.58 -19.75 11.61
C GLY A 144 -1.74 -19.64 13.14
N LEU A 145 -2.60 -18.75 13.64
CA LEU A 145 -3.02 -18.75 15.05
C LEU A 145 -4.47 -19.26 15.13
N THR A 146 -4.62 -20.59 15.12
CA THR A 146 -5.84 -21.30 15.56
C THR A 146 -5.57 -21.99 16.87
#